data_AF-A0A925PCA6-F1
#
_entry.id   AF-A0A925PCA6-F1
#
_cell.length_a   1.000
_cell.length_b   1.000
_cell.length_c   1.000
_cell.angle_alpha   90.00
_cell.angle_beta   90.00
_cell.angle_gamma   90.00
#
_symmetry.space_group_name_H-M   'P 1'
#
loop_
_entity.id
_entity.type
_entity.pdbx_description
1 polymer ?
#
loop_
_entity_poly.entity_id
_entity_poly.type
_entity_poly.pdbx_seq_one_letter_code
_entity_poly.pdbx_strand_id
1 'polypeptide(L)'
;MRLHSLARLALGLLAFAALAAPALPRLGAAEVQAHGLVFEHWVCDTFFGAYRPPGYTQKWDIPAEANHLADPALAGLPANPKATKHGAPVGLGDALRQYDVDEPFLLILGYWEQPTPEEKRFVKLLAPRVDPAVWRKLWGPVTRADLERLDALIKDRSLPPAEVRLRAQEMKKQPPFSEAVFVLNPKIDSKGQRRLQCSLRQADVFKYLAPETSPEPETTPTLWGVPFPGPVASAPRSFDDEP
;
A
#
# COMPACT_ATOMS: atom_id res chain seq x y z
N MET A 1 89.86 2.48 -4.79
CA MET A 1 90.01 1.68 -6.03
C MET A 1 88.83 2.00 -6.93
N ARG A 2 89.11 2.47 -8.15
CA ARG A 2 88.14 2.78 -9.21
C ARG A 2 87.68 1.49 -9.91
N LEU A 3 86.46 1.50 -10.43
CA LEU A 3 85.98 1.06 -11.78
C LEU A 3 84.55 0.50 -11.67
N HIS A 4 83.54 1.23 -12.17
CA HIS A 4 82.88 1.09 -13.49
C HIS A 4 81.75 0.04 -13.49
N SER A 5 80.50 0.45 -13.69
CA SER A 5 79.83 0.27 -14.99
C SER A 5 78.46 0.95 -15.04
N LEU A 6 78.20 1.53 -16.21
CA LEU A 6 76.96 2.17 -16.64
C LEU A 6 75.94 1.11 -17.08
N ALA A 7 74.64 1.36 -16.84
CA ALA A 7 73.57 0.93 -17.74
C ALA A 7 72.35 1.84 -17.59
N ARG A 8 72.05 2.58 -18.67
CA ARG A 8 70.79 3.30 -18.92
C ARG A 8 69.74 2.29 -19.40
N LEU A 9 68.46 2.48 -19.01
CA LEU A 9 67.23 2.28 -19.81
C LEU A 9 66.04 2.50 -18.84
N ALA A 10 65.22 3.54 -18.96
CA ALA A 10 64.16 3.79 -19.95
C ALA A 10 62.76 3.48 -19.39
N LEU A 11 61.95 4.54 -19.37
CA LEU A 11 60.52 4.60 -19.68
C LEU A 11 59.52 3.69 -18.93
N GLY A 12 58.55 4.33 -18.27
CA GLY A 12 57.30 3.68 -17.88
C GLY A 12 56.44 4.49 -16.92
N LEU A 13 55.97 5.66 -17.33
CA LEU A 13 54.81 6.31 -16.69
C LEU A 13 53.60 5.39 -16.86
N LEU A 14 53.17 4.71 -15.80
CA LEU A 14 51.84 4.08 -15.74
C LEU A 14 50.90 5.03 -15.03
N ALA A 15 50.23 5.86 -15.82
CA ALA A 15 49.04 6.59 -15.41
C ALA A 15 47.92 5.59 -15.13
N PHE A 16 47.59 5.40 -13.86
CA PHE A 16 46.33 4.75 -13.47
C PHE A 16 45.20 5.75 -13.75
N ALA A 17 44.60 5.66 -14.94
CA ALA A 17 43.32 6.28 -15.22
C ALA A 17 42.26 5.56 -14.37
N ALA A 18 41.79 6.23 -13.31
CA ALA A 18 40.61 5.82 -12.59
C ALA A 18 39.40 5.94 -13.51
N LEU A 19 38.95 4.81 -14.06
CA LEU A 19 37.65 4.68 -14.73
C LEU A 19 36.56 4.89 -13.67
N ALA A 20 36.11 6.14 -13.54
CA ALA A 20 34.84 6.44 -12.91
C ALA A 20 33.73 5.87 -13.81
N ALA A 21 33.25 4.67 -13.49
CA ALA A 21 32.03 4.16 -14.09
C ALA A 21 30.88 5.11 -13.71
N PRO A 22 30.08 5.61 -14.67
CA PRO A 22 28.91 6.39 -14.33
C PRO A 22 27.94 5.46 -13.60
N ALA A 23 27.63 5.81 -12.35
CA ALA A 23 26.53 5.19 -11.63
C ALA A 23 25.24 5.48 -12.42
N LEU A 24 24.76 4.50 -13.16
CA LEU A 24 23.44 4.55 -13.77
C LEU A 24 22.41 4.78 -12.65
N PRO A 25 21.51 5.76 -12.78
CA PRO A 25 20.47 5.95 -11.79
C PRO A 25 19.60 4.70 -11.80
N ARG A 26 19.52 4.01 -10.66
CA ARG A 26 18.48 3.01 -10.43
C ARG A 26 17.15 3.75 -10.43
N LEU A 27 16.44 3.73 -11.56
CA LEU A 27 15.02 4.07 -11.63
C LEU A 27 14.26 2.96 -10.88
N GLY A 28 14.29 3.05 -9.56
CA GLY A 28 13.61 2.11 -8.68
C GLY A 28 12.12 2.33 -8.79
N ALA A 29 11.36 1.24 -9.02
CA ALA A 29 9.99 0.89 -8.55
C ALA A 29 8.95 1.98 -8.17
N ALA A 30 9.13 3.24 -8.56
CA ALA A 30 8.43 4.42 -8.04
C ALA A 30 7.07 4.62 -8.72
N GLU A 31 6.82 3.98 -9.85
CA GLU A 31 5.66 4.25 -10.68
C GLU A 31 4.40 3.43 -10.30
N VAL A 32 4.57 2.30 -9.59
CA VAL A 32 3.45 1.37 -9.31
C VAL A 32 2.43 1.93 -8.29
N GLN A 33 2.81 2.96 -7.51
CA GLN A 33 1.97 3.53 -6.46
C GLN A 33 1.67 5.03 -6.61
N ALA A 34 2.11 5.66 -7.70
CA ALA A 34 2.05 7.12 -7.86
C ALA A 34 0.64 7.69 -7.61
N HIS A 35 -0.39 7.10 -8.21
CA HIS A 35 -1.78 7.55 -8.04
C HIS A 35 -2.33 7.36 -6.61
N GLY A 36 -1.94 6.29 -5.91
CA GLY A 36 -2.31 6.11 -4.51
C GLY A 36 -1.63 7.15 -3.61
N LEU A 37 -0.36 7.44 -3.89
CA LEU A 37 0.39 8.49 -3.22
C LEU A 37 -0.16 9.89 -3.53
N VAL A 38 -0.56 10.16 -4.77
CA VAL A 38 -1.20 11.43 -5.17
C VAL A 38 -2.51 11.62 -4.41
N PHE A 39 -3.32 10.58 -4.27
CA PHE A 39 -4.54 10.65 -3.47
C PHE A 39 -4.25 10.90 -1.99
N GLU A 40 -3.33 10.14 -1.39
CA GLU A 40 -2.91 10.32 0.00
C GLU A 40 -2.38 11.73 0.26
N HIS A 41 -1.50 12.25 -0.61
CA HIS A 41 -1.00 13.61 -0.53
C HIS A 41 -2.12 14.63 -0.62
N TRP A 42 -3.02 14.50 -1.59
CA TRP A 42 -4.16 15.41 -1.71
C TRP A 42 -5.02 15.41 -0.44
N VAL A 43 -5.32 14.24 0.14
CA VAL A 43 -6.05 14.13 1.40
C VAL A 43 -5.30 14.87 2.51
N CYS A 44 -4.00 14.58 2.70
CA CYS A 44 -3.20 15.21 3.74
C CYS A 44 -3.08 16.73 3.58
N ASP A 45 -2.83 17.20 2.36
CA ASP A 45 -2.61 18.62 2.03
C ASP A 45 -3.90 19.42 2.17
N THR A 46 -5.03 18.83 1.81
CA THR A 46 -6.33 19.52 1.83
C THR A 46 -6.95 19.54 3.22
N PHE A 47 -6.81 18.45 4.00
CA PHE A 47 -7.63 18.25 5.20
C PHE A 47 -6.85 18.05 6.50
N PHE A 48 -5.56 17.72 6.43
CA PHE A 48 -4.77 17.32 7.61
C PHE A 48 -3.47 18.13 7.75
N GLY A 49 -3.52 19.42 7.38
CA GLY A 49 -2.40 20.35 7.58
C GLY A 49 -1.11 19.93 6.87
N ALA A 50 -1.23 19.27 5.72
CA ALA A 50 -0.11 18.67 4.98
C ALA A 50 0.70 17.67 5.82
N TYR A 51 0.04 16.93 6.73
CA TYR A 51 0.68 15.88 7.52
C TYR A 51 1.49 14.94 6.62
N ARG A 52 2.71 14.62 7.06
CA ARG A 52 3.54 13.60 6.45
C ARG A 52 4.07 12.67 7.53
N PRO A 53 3.98 11.35 7.33
CA PRO A 53 4.34 10.40 8.34
C PRO A 53 5.86 10.40 8.57
N PRO A 54 6.35 10.42 9.82
CA PRO A 54 7.79 10.38 10.11
C PRO A 54 8.42 9.01 9.76
N GLY A 55 7.60 7.98 9.59
CA GLY A 55 8.02 6.64 9.17
C GLY A 55 6.84 5.72 8.89
N TYR A 56 7.10 4.62 8.19
CA TYR A 56 6.08 3.67 7.74
C TYR A 56 5.58 2.70 8.84
N THR A 57 6.11 2.81 10.07
CA THR A 57 5.82 1.87 11.18
C THR A 57 4.70 2.33 12.10
N GLN A 58 4.20 3.56 11.94
CA GLN A 58 3.10 4.08 12.76
C GLN A 58 1.79 3.29 12.57
N LYS A 59 0.92 3.33 13.59
CA LYS A 59 -0.36 2.61 13.62
C LYS A 59 -1.31 3.08 12.52
N TRP A 60 -1.41 4.39 12.36
CA TRP A 60 -2.32 5.08 11.45
C TRP A 60 -1.54 5.87 10.42
N ASP A 61 -2.06 5.97 9.19
CA ASP A 61 -1.45 6.79 8.14
C ASP A 61 -1.51 8.28 8.54
N ILE A 62 -2.64 8.70 9.14
CA ILE A 62 -2.82 10.01 9.78
C ILE A 62 -3.27 9.75 11.24
N PRO A 63 -2.46 10.13 12.24
CA PRO A 63 -2.82 9.92 13.65
C PRO A 63 -3.91 10.91 14.11
N ALA A 64 -4.59 10.57 15.21
CA ALA A 64 -5.68 11.37 15.79
C ALA A 64 -5.26 12.82 16.05
N GLU A 65 -4.02 13.01 16.53
CA GLU A 65 -3.46 14.30 16.89
C GLU A 65 -3.24 15.22 15.68
N ALA A 66 -3.17 14.66 14.47
CA ALA A 66 -3.05 15.41 13.22
C ALA A 66 -4.41 15.75 12.58
N ASN A 67 -5.51 15.21 13.11
CA ASN A 67 -6.85 15.43 12.58
C ASN A 67 -7.55 16.59 13.31
N HIS A 68 -7.50 17.76 12.68
CA HIS A 68 -8.15 19.00 13.13
C HIS A 68 -9.36 19.40 12.27
N LEU A 69 -10.05 18.42 11.68
CA LEU A 69 -11.26 18.69 10.89
C LEU A 69 -12.28 19.52 11.70
N ALA A 70 -13.00 20.40 11.01
CA ALA A 70 -13.97 21.30 11.63
C ALA A 70 -15.23 20.57 12.14
N ASP A 71 -15.58 19.42 11.56
CA ASP A 71 -16.71 18.60 11.98
C ASP A 71 -16.35 17.85 13.28
N PRO A 72 -17.01 18.15 14.42
CA PRO A 72 -16.72 17.48 15.69
C PRO A 72 -16.97 15.97 15.68
N ALA A 73 -17.80 15.46 14.77
CA ALA A 73 -18.04 14.02 14.63
C ALA A 73 -16.84 13.28 14.00
N LEU A 74 -15.97 14.02 13.30
CA LEU A 74 -14.81 13.49 12.56
C LEU A 74 -13.47 13.95 13.15
N ALA A 75 -13.45 15.08 13.87
CA ALA A 75 -12.26 15.64 14.50
C ALA A 75 -11.63 14.67 15.51
N GLY A 76 -10.29 14.66 15.59
CA GLY A 76 -9.57 13.82 16.54
C GLY A 76 -9.65 12.31 16.28
N LEU A 77 -10.24 11.87 15.16
CA LEU A 77 -10.19 10.48 14.74
C LEU A 77 -8.90 10.21 13.95
N PRO A 78 -8.22 9.07 14.15
CA PRO A 78 -7.19 8.66 13.23
C PRO A 78 -7.80 8.37 11.84
N ALA A 79 -7.01 8.54 10.78
CA ALA A 79 -7.48 8.33 9.42
C ALA A 79 -6.54 7.43 8.61
N ASN A 80 -7.15 6.72 7.67
CA ASN A 80 -6.49 5.77 6.80
C ASN A 80 -6.95 6.00 5.34
N PRO A 81 -6.20 6.78 4.54
CA PRO A 81 -6.49 6.98 3.14
C PRO A 81 -6.10 5.75 2.32
N LYS A 82 -6.99 5.34 1.40
CA LYS A 82 -6.76 4.24 0.47
C LYS A 82 -7.32 4.60 -0.90
N ALA A 83 -6.50 4.38 -1.93
CA ALA A 83 -6.92 4.48 -3.31
C ALA A 83 -6.97 3.09 -3.95
N THR A 84 -8.04 2.78 -4.69
CA THR A 84 -8.16 1.52 -5.44
C THR A 84 -8.96 1.71 -6.71
N LYS A 85 -8.89 0.77 -7.65
CA LYS A 85 -9.69 0.82 -8.88
C LYS A 85 -11.17 0.69 -8.52
N HIS A 86 -12.06 1.42 -9.18
CA HIS A 86 -13.50 1.19 -9.06
C HIS A 86 -13.85 -0.25 -9.50
N GLY A 87 -14.71 -0.89 -8.73
CA GLY A 87 -15.04 -2.32 -8.76
C GLY A 87 -14.06 -3.23 -8.00
N ALA A 88 -12.86 -2.76 -7.63
CA ALA A 88 -11.84 -3.59 -7.01
C ALA A 88 -11.92 -3.59 -5.46
N PRO A 89 -11.42 -4.63 -4.79
CA PRO A 89 -11.28 -4.63 -3.34
C PRO A 89 -10.35 -3.51 -2.85
N VAL A 90 -10.67 -2.96 -1.68
CA VAL A 90 -9.82 -2.03 -0.94
C VAL A 90 -8.80 -2.83 -0.15
N GLY A 91 -7.51 -2.70 -0.46
CA GLY A 91 -6.44 -3.32 0.32
C GLY A 91 -6.22 -2.57 1.64
N LEU A 92 -6.18 -3.28 2.77
CA LEU A 92 -6.13 -2.69 4.11
C LEU A 92 -4.79 -2.92 4.84
N GLY A 93 -3.83 -3.57 4.18
CA GLY A 93 -2.54 -3.87 4.77
C GLY A 93 -2.58 -5.14 5.62
N ASP A 94 -1.83 -5.14 6.73
CA ASP A 94 -1.60 -6.31 7.58
C ASP A 94 -2.87 -6.76 8.31
N ALA A 95 -3.26 -8.04 8.16
CA ALA A 95 -4.52 -8.54 8.71
C ALA A 95 -4.55 -8.56 10.24
N LEU A 96 -3.41 -8.82 10.89
CA LEU A 96 -3.31 -8.85 12.34
C LEU A 96 -3.51 -7.44 12.91
N ARG A 97 -2.84 -6.45 12.33
CA ARG A 97 -3.04 -5.04 12.72
C ARG A 97 -4.49 -4.58 12.51
N GLN A 98 -5.11 -4.97 11.39
CA GLN A 98 -6.51 -4.63 11.13
C GLN A 98 -7.48 -5.35 12.07
N TYR A 99 -7.14 -6.55 12.54
CA TYR A 99 -7.90 -7.26 13.56
C TYR A 99 -7.83 -6.56 14.91
N ASP A 100 -6.70 -5.92 15.23
CA ASP A 100 -6.47 -5.30 16.54
C ASP A 100 -7.03 -3.87 16.63
N VAL A 101 -7.68 -3.35 15.59
CA VAL A 101 -8.35 -2.05 15.63
C VAL A 101 -9.51 -2.09 16.62
N ASP A 102 -9.43 -1.25 17.64
CA ASP A 102 -10.32 -1.17 18.80
C ASP A 102 -10.81 0.27 19.08
N GLU A 103 -10.43 1.23 18.24
CA GLU A 103 -10.83 2.64 18.32
C GLU A 103 -11.55 3.10 17.04
N PRO A 104 -12.47 4.08 17.11
CA PRO A 104 -13.09 4.64 15.92
C PRO A 104 -12.07 5.32 15.02
N PHE A 105 -12.26 5.25 13.71
CA PHE A 105 -11.35 5.85 12.74
C PHE A 105 -12.06 6.27 11.46
N LEU A 106 -11.38 7.04 10.62
CA LEU A 106 -11.85 7.40 9.27
C LEU A 106 -11.18 6.48 8.24
N LEU A 107 -11.98 5.75 7.47
CA LEU A 107 -11.50 5.05 6.28
C LEU A 107 -11.74 5.94 5.06
N ILE A 108 -10.73 6.69 4.62
CA ILE A 108 -10.86 7.64 3.51
C ILE A 108 -10.57 6.90 2.21
N LEU A 109 -11.56 6.81 1.33
CA LEU A 109 -11.50 5.99 0.13
C LEU A 109 -11.58 6.84 -1.12
N GLY A 110 -10.67 6.60 -2.05
CA GLY A 110 -10.73 7.09 -3.41
C GLY A 110 -10.78 5.94 -4.41
N TYR A 111 -11.86 5.84 -5.18
CA TYR A 111 -11.96 4.91 -6.29
C TYR A 111 -11.63 5.59 -7.61
N TRP A 112 -10.75 4.97 -8.40
CA TRP A 112 -10.35 5.48 -9.70
C TRP A 112 -10.72 4.55 -10.85
N GLU A 113 -10.93 5.13 -12.01
CA GLU A 113 -11.00 4.46 -13.31
C GLU A 113 -9.77 4.84 -14.14
N GLN A 114 -9.48 4.04 -15.16
CA GLN A 114 -8.39 4.28 -16.10
C GLN A 114 -8.99 4.32 -17.51
N PRO A 115 -9.57 5.46 -17.92
CA PRO A 115 -10.22 5.59 -19.23
C PRO A 115 -9.24 5.45 -20.40
N THR A 116 -7.98 5.86 -20.20
CA THR A 116 -6.88 5.65 -21.15
C THR A 116 -5.69 5.02 -20.42
N PRO A 117 -4.74 4.37 -21.13
CA PRO A 117 -3.56 3.82 -20.49
C PRO A 117 -2.75 4.88 -19.71
N GLU A 118 -2.77 6.14 -20.16
CA GLU A 118 -2.00 7.26 -19.61
C GLU A 118 -2.74 8.07 -18.52
N GLU A 119 -4.02 7.80 -18.29
CA GLU A 119 -4.86 8.64 -17.44
C GLU A 119 -5.62 7.82 -16.40
N LYS A 120 -5.55 8.26 -15.14
CA LYS A 120 -6.42 7.77 -14.07
C LYS A 120 -7.32 8.89 -13.57
N ARG A 121 -8.60 8.62 -13.46
CA ARG A 121 -9.58 9.58 -12.94
C ARG A 121 -10.19 9.02 -11.67
N PHE A 122 -10.13 9.76 -10.57
CA PHE A 122 -10.95 9.44 -9.40
C PHE A 122 -12.41 9.69 -9.76
N VAL A 123 -13.25 8.70 -9.49
CA VAL A 123 -14.68 8.72 -9.82
C VAL A 123 -15.56 8.54 -8.60
N LYS A 124 -15.02 8.22 -7.43
CA LYS A 124 -15.80 8.16 -6.20
C LYS A 124 -14.92 8.41 -5.00
N LEU A 125 -15.33 9.32 -4.13
CA LEU A 125 -14.65 9.59 -2.86
C LEU A 125 -15.66 9.43 -1.73
N LEU A 126 -15.21 8.92 -0.59
CA LEU A 126 -16.00 8.85 0.64
C LEU A 126 -15.07 8.66 1.85
N ALA A 127 -15.53 9.05 3.03
CA ALA A 127 -14.81 8.84 4.29
C ALA A 127 -15.77 8.37 5.38
N PRO A 128 -16.25 7.12 5.34
CA PRO A 128 -17.02 6.58 6.44
C PRO A 128 -16.22 6.64 7.75
N ARG A 129 -16.91 7.11 8.80
CA ARG A 129 -16.51 6.83 10.18
C ARG A 129 -16.76 5.35 10.45
N VAL A 130 -15.75 4.65 10.90
CA VAL A 130 -15.82 3.23 11.22
C VAL A 130 -15.76 3.07 12.72
N ASP A 131 -16.84 2.57 13.31
CA ASP A 131 -16.86 2.21 14.72
C ASP A 131 -16.29 0.80 14.95
N PRO A 132 -15.57 0.55 16.07
CA PRO A 132 -14.94 -0.75 16.35
C PRO A 132 -15.90 -1.93 16.31
N ALA A 133 -17.14 -1.74 16.76
CA ALA A 133 -18.16 -2.77 16.76
C ALA A 133 -18.56 -3.21 15.34
N VAL A 134 -18.63 -2.26 14.39
CA VAL A 134 -18.88 -2.57 12.97
C VAL A 134 -17.66 -3.28 12.39
N TRP A 135 -16.46 -2.75 12.62
CA TRP A 135 -15.22 -3.34 12.14
C TRP A 135 -15.03 -4.79 12.62
N ARG A 136 -15.33 -5.06 13.90
CA ARG A 136 -15.28 -6.40 14.49
C ARG A 136 -16.21 -7.38 13.79
N LYS A 137 -17.44 -6.97 13.47
CA LYS A 137 -18.43 -7.83 12.80
C LYS A 137 -17.95 -8.31 11.42
N LEU A 138 -17.12 -7.52 10.73
CA LEU A 138 -16.59 -7.90 9.41
C LEU A 138 -15.61 -9.09 9.47
N TRP A 139 -15.04 -9.38 10.64
CA TRP A 139 -14.22 -10.57 10.86
C TRP A 139 -15.05 -11.85 11.05
N GLY A 140 -16.36 -11.74 11.26
CA GLY A 140 -17.23 -12.89 11.52
C GLY A 140 -16.74 -13.70 12.73
N PRO A 141 -16.68 -15.04 12.63
CA PRO A 141 -16.20 -15.90 13.73
C PRO A 141 -14.67 -16.01 13.83
N VAL A 142 -13.90 -15.31 12.99
CA VAL A 142 -12.43 -15.40 12.99
C VAL A 142 -11.88 -14.86 14.31
N THR A 143 -11.05 -15.67 14.97
CA THR A 143 -10.32 -15.27 16.18
C THR A 143 -8.91 -14.77 15.85
N ARG A 144 -8.28 -14.09 16.82
CA ARG A 144 -6.86 -13.72 16.71
C ARG A 144 -5.97 -14.95 16.48
N ALA A 145 -6.20 -16.02 17.23
CA ALA A 145 -5.43 -17.25 17.14
C ALA A 145 -5.55 -17.91 15.75
N ASP A 146 -6.71 -17.79 15.10
CA ASP A 146 -6.87 -18.27 13.72
C ASP A 146 -5.97 -17.49 12.76
N LEU A 147 -5.94 -16.16 12.85
CA LEU A 147 -5.08 -15.32 12.03
C LEU A 147 -3.59 -15.61 12.27
N GLU A 148 -3.18 -15.79 13.52
CA GLU A 148 -1.81 -16.15 13.88
C GLU A 148 -1.39 -17.51 13.32
N ARG A 149 -2.30 -18.50 13.36
CA ARG A 149 -2.06 -19.81 12.73
C ARG A 149 -1.83 -19.71 11.22
N LEU A 150 -2.64 -18.91 10.53
CA LEU A 150 -2.47 -18.68 9.09
C LEU A 150 -1.19 -17.87 8.79
N ASP A 151 -0.90 -16.83 9.57
CA ASP A 151 0.31 -16.02 9.41
C ASP A 151 1.59 -16.85 9.66
N ALA A 152 1.58 -17.73 10.67
CA ALA A 152 2.67 -18.66 10.94
C ALA A 152 2.91 -19.61 9.74
N LEU A 153 1.85 -20.19 9.18
CA LEU A 153 1.94 -21.00 7.95
C LEU A 153 2.56 -20.19 6.79
N ILE A 154 2.11 -18.95 6.59
CA ILE A 154 2.64 -18.07 5.53
C ILE A 154 4.13 -17.78 5.71
N LYS A 155 4.55 -17.57 6.96
CA LYS A 155 5.92 -17.23 7.34
C LYS A 155 6.84 -18.45 7.44
N ASP A 156 6.32 -19.67 7.38
CA ASP A 156 7.12 -20.89 7.47
C ASP A 156 8.08 -21.06 6.27
N ARG A 157 9.36 -20.74 6.51
CA ARG A 157 10.43 -20.81 5.50
C ARG A 157 10.99 -22.22 5.29
N SER A 158 10.59 -23.21 6.10
CA SER A 158 10.96 -24.61 5.86
C SER A 158 10.26 -25.21 4.66
N LEU A 159 9.12 -24.62 4.24
CA LEU A 159 8.33 -25.06 3.09
C LEU A 159 8.57 -24.19 1.84
N PRO A 160 8.58 -24.80 0.64
CA PRO A 160 8.64 -24.07 -0.63
C PRO A 160 7.46 -23.08 -0.81
N PRO A 161 7.66 -21.89 -1.42
CA PRO A 161 6.60 -20.89 -1.58
C PRO A 161 5.33 -21.39 -2.28
N ALA A 162 5.46 -22.28 -3.26
CA ALA A 162 4.31 -22.84 -3.98
C ALA A 162 3.43 -23.71 -3.07
N GLU A 163 4.04 -24.51 -2.22
CA GLU A 163 3.34 -25.37 -1.26
C GLU A 163 2.61 -24.54 -0.20
N VAL A 164 3.28 -23.51 0.34
CA VAL A 164 2.68 -22.59 1.31
C VAL A 164 1.47 -21.88 0.71
N ARG A 165 1.53 -21.45 -0.56
CA ARG A 165 0.39 -20.84 -1.26
C ARG A 165 -0.80 -21.80 -1.33
N LEU A 166 -0.57 -23.05 -1.73
CA LEU A 166 -1.64 -24.06 -1.82
C LEU A 166 -2.29 -24.29 -0.45
N ARG A 167 -1.48 -24.53 0.58
CA ARG A 167 -1.98 -24.75 1.96
C ARG A 167 -2.74 -23.55 2.50
N ALA A 168 -2.23 -22.33 2.29
CA ALA A 168 -2.90 -21.10 2.73
C ALA A 168 -4.21 -20.85 2.00
N GLN A 169 -4.29 -21.15 0.70
CA GLN A 169 -5.54 -21.03 -0.05
C GLN A 169 -6.58 -22.05 0.41
N GLU A 170 -6.17 -23.28 0.72
CA GLU A 170 -7.09 -24.29 1.24
C GLU A 170 -7.60 -23.90 2.62
N MET A 171 -6.72 -23.50 3.54
CA MET A 171 -7.10 -23.07 4.88
C MET A 171 -8.14 -21.95 4.86
N LYS A 172 -7.96 -20.95 3.99
CA LYS A 172 -8.89 -19.81 3.89
C LYS A 172 -10.28 -20.16 3.34
N LYS A 173 -10.43 -21.29 2.65
CA LYS A 173 -11.73 -21.74 2.12
C LYS A 173 -12.60 -22.44 3.17
N GLN A 174 -12.04 -22.70 4.35
CA GLN A 174 -12.70 -23.39 5.45
C GLN A 174 -13.11 -22.40 6.55
N PRO A 175 -14.12 -22.72 7.37
CA PRO A 175 -14.42 -21.97 8.59
C PRO A 175 -13.19 -21.89 9.53
N PRO A 176 -13.01 -20.76 10.26
CA PRO A 176 -13.89 -19.58 10.29
C PRO A 176 -13.67 -18.60 9.13
N PHE A 177 -12.63 -18.78 8.30
CA PHE A 177 -12.23 -17.78 7.31
C PHE A 177 -13.22 -17.61 6.16
N SER A 178 -13.89 -18.68 5.73
CA SER A 178 -14.93 -18.63 4.71
C SER A 178 -16.18 -17.83 5.12
N GLU A 179 -16.33 -17.53 6.40
CA GLU A 179 -17.48 -16.83 6.97
C GLU A 179 -17.17 -15.35 7.26
N ALA A 180 -15.92 -14.91 7.10
CA ALA A 180 -15.54 -13.51 7.27
C ALA A 180 -15.96 -12.68 6.05
N VAL A 181 -16.30 -11.40 6.29
CA VAL A 181 -16.49 -10.41 5.23
C VAL A 181 -15.12 -9.94 4.71
N PHE A 182 -14.14 -9.78 5.61
CA PHE A 182 -12.76 -9.53 5.20
C PHE A 182 -12.20 -10.68 4.39
N VAL A 183 -11.56 -10.33 3.28
CA VAL A 183 -10.84 -11.28 2.44
C VAL A 183 -9.37 -11.28 2.84
N LEU A 184 -8.86 -12.44 3.26
CA LEU A 184 -7.45 -12.62 3.57
C LEU A 184 -6.63 -12.79 2.29
N ASN A 185 -5.50 -12.09 2.18
CA ASN A 185 -4.64 -12.05 1.00
C ASN A 185 -3.19 -12.41 1.38
N PRO A 186 -2.85 -13.71 1.45
CA PRO A 186 -1.48 -14.14 1.66
C PRO A 186 -0.57 -13.62 0.55
N LYS A 187 0.39 -12.76 0.89
CA LYS A 187 1.42 -12.28 -0.03
C LYS A 187 2.67 -13.12 0.15
N ILE A 188 2.84 -14.08 -0.76
CA ILE A 188 3.95 -15.02 -0.78
C ILE A 188 4.62 -14.88 -2.15
N ASP A 189 5.85 -14.37 -2.22
CA ASP A 189 6.63 -14.27 -3.45
C ASP A 189 7.89 -15.15 -3.43
N SER A 190 8.52 -15.33 -4.60
CA SER A 190 9.77 -16.09 -4.73
C SER A 190 10.99 -15.33 -4.21
N LYS A 191 10.86 -14.02 -3.96
CA LYS A 191 11.93 -13.12 -3.48
C LYS A 191 11.96 -13.00 -1.94
N GLY A 192 11.13 -13.78 -1.25
CA GLY A 192 11.13 -13.94 0.19
C GLY A 192 10.09 -13.11 0.96
N GLN A 193 9.21 -12.38 0.28
CA GLN A 193 8.08 -11.71 0.91
C GLN A 193 7.04 -12.74 1.36
N ARG A 194 6.71 -12.70 2.66
CA ARG A 194 5.71 -13.54 3.31
C ARG A 194 4.93 -12.71 4.33
N ARG A 195 3.72 -12.28 3.98
CA ARG A 195 2.87 -11.42 4.82
C ARG A 195 1.40 -11.80 4.68
N LEU A 196 0.64 -11.77 5.78
CA LEU A 196 -0.81 -11.91 5.72
C LEU A 196 -1.45 -10.52 5.62
N GLN A 197 -2.02 -10.20 4.45
CA GLN A 197 -2.77 -8.97 4.24
C GLN A 197 -4.28 -9.23 4.26
N CYS A 198 -5.10 -8.19 4.37
CA CYS A 198 -6.55 -8.30 4.14
C CYS A 198 -7.06 -7.20 3.19
N SER A 199 -8.26 -7.42 2.66
CA SER A 199 -9.02 -6.46 1.88
C SER A 199 -10.50 -6.55 2.18
N LEU A 200 -11.22 -5.50 1.77
CA LEU A 200 -12.69 -5.47 1.79
C LEU A 200 -13.18 -5.26 0.36
N ARG A 201 -14.18 -6.03 -0.08
CA ARG A 201 -14.78 -5.83 -1.42
C ARG A 201 -15.50 -4.49 -1.44
N GLN A 202 -15.50 -3.79 -2.58
CA GLN A 202 -16.22 -2.52 -2.68
C GLN A 202 -17.70 -2.65 -2.30
N ALA A 203 -18.37 -3.70 -2.75
CA ALA A 203 -19.77 -3.95 -2.37
C ALA A 203 -19.97 -4.03 -0.85
N ASP A 204 -19.01 -4.60 -0.11
CA ASP A 204 -19.08 -4.68 1.36
C ASP A 204 -18.79 -3.33 2.05
N VAL A 205 -17.97 -2.47 1.45
CA VAL A 205 -17.79 -1.08 1.92
C VAL A 205 -19.14 -0.38 1.93
N PHE A 206 -19.84 -0.38 0.80
CA PHE A 206 -21.15 0.27 0.71
C PHE A 206 -22.20 -0.45 1.55
N LYS A 207 -22.18 -1.78 1.63
CA LYS A 207 -23.13 -2.52 2.46
C LYS A 207 -23.00 -2.24 3.96
N TYR A 208 -21.77 -2.19 4.49
CA TYR A 208 -21.56 -2.20 5.94
C TYR A 208 -21.00 -0.89 6.51
N LEU A 209 -20.26 -0.11 5.71
CA LEU A 209 -19.59 1.11 6.17
C LEU A 209 -20.26 2.39 5.66
N ALA A 210 -20.93 2.33 4.50
CA ALA A 210 -21.58 3.48 3.88
C ALA A 210 -22.92 3.12 3.19
N PRO A 211 -23.91 2.52 3.91
CA PRO A 211 -25.16 2.02 3.32
C PRO A 211 -26.00 3.10 2.64
N GLU A 212 -25.91 4.33 3.12
CA GLU A 212 -26.65 5.48 2.57
C GLU A 212 -25.93 6.14 1.38
N THR A 213 -24.76 5.63 0.99
CA THR A 213 -23.97 6.18 -0.12
C THR A 213 -24.13 5.32 -1.37
N SER A 214 -24.45 5.94 -2.51
CA SER A 214 -24.46 5.24 -3.79
C SER A 214 -23.06 4.73 -4.16
N PRO A 215 -22.88 3.50 -4.68
CA PRO A 215 -21.59 3.01 -5.16
C PRO A 215 -21.20 3.54 -6.55
N GLU A 216 -22.11 4.23 -7.24
CA GLU A 216 -21.93 4.64 -8.63
C GLU A 216 -20.81 5.69 -8.80
N PRO A 217 -20.08 5.65 -9.93
CA PRO A 217 -19.16 6.70 -10.34
C PRO A 217 -19.83 8.09 -10.40
N GLU A 218 -19.06 9.10 -10.06
CA GLU A 218 -19.39 10.52 -10.08
C GLU A 218 -18.44 11.24 -11.07
N THR A 219 -18.99 12.19 -11.83
CA THR A 219 -18.20 13.00 -12.77
C THR A 219 -17.24 13.95 -12.05
N THR A 220 -17.63 14.44 -10.87
CA THR A 220 -16.86 15.37 -10.05
C THR A 220 -16.92 14.90 -8.61
N PRO A 221 -16.16 13.85 -8.25
CA PRO A 221 -16.26 13.32 -6.91
C PRO A 221 -15.63 14.28 -5.90
N THR A 222 -16.28 14.41 -4.75
CA THR A 222 -15.86 15.33 -3.69
C THR A 222 -15.63 14.59 -2.39
N LEU A 223 -14.68 15.07 -1.59
CA LEU A 223 -14.52 14.67 -0.19
C LEU A 223 -14.80 15.89 0.67
N TRP A 224 -15.81 15.79 1.54
CA TRP A 224 -16.26 16.89 2.40
C TRP A 224 -16.48 18.21 1.64
N GLY A 225 -17.07 18.11 0.44
CA GLY A 225 -17.38 19.25 -0.42
C GLY A 225 -16.23 19.76 -1.29
N VAL A 226 -15.01 19.26 -1.12
CA VAL A 226 -13.86 19.65 -1.96
C VAL A 226 -13.67 18.63 -3.09
N PRO A 227 -13.67 19.07 -4.36
CA PRO A 227 -13.45 18.18 -5.50
C PRO A 227 -12.01 17.67 -5.56
N PHE A 228 -11.83 16.43 -6.00
CA PHE A 228 -10.49 15.92 -6.33
C PHE A 228 -9.95 16.64 -7.58
N PRO A 229 -8.68 17.10 -7.58
CA PRO A 229 -8.12 17.82 -8.71
C PRO A 229 -7.82 16.89 -9.88
N GLY A 230 -8.70 16.90 -10.87
CA GLY A 230 -8.45 16.42 -12.24
C GLY A 230 -8.05 14.95 -12.37
N PRO A 231 -7.63 14.55 -13.58
CA PRO A 231 -7.01 13.26 -13.79
C PRO A 231 -5.56 13.23 -13.29
N VAL A 232 -5.12 12.06 -12.88
CA VAL A 232 -3.74 11.74 -12.50
C VAL A 232 -3.05 11.09 -13.69
N ALA A 233 -1.91 11.67 -14.11
CA ALA A 233 -1.07 11.07 -15.13
C ALA A 233 -0.55 9.68 -14.70
N SER A 234 -0.62 8.72 -15.59
CA SER A 234 -0.29 7.31 -15.35
C SER A 234 0.46 6.74 -16.56
N ALA A 235 1.68 7.20 -16.82
CA ALA A 235 2.45 6.73 -17.96
C ALA A 235 2.63 5.18 -17.96
N PRO A 236 2.64 4.53 -19.15
CA PRO A 236 2.93 3.11 -19.26
C PRO A 236 4.32 2.78 -18.74
N ARG A 237 4.48 1.58 -18.17
CA ARG A 237 5.79 1.09 -17.70
C ARG A 237 6.77 1.02 -18.87
N SER A 238 7.95 1.61 -18.71
CA SER A 238 9.13 1.19 -19.45
C SER A 238 9.73 -0.02 -18.72
N PHE A 239 9.60 -1.21 -19.30
CA PHE A 239 10.46 -2.32 -18.91
C PHE A 239 11.71 -2.22 -19.77
N ASP A 240 12.84 -1.89 -19.15
CA ASP A 240 14.12 -2.14 -19.79
C ASP A 240 14.28 -3.66 -19.86
N ASP A 241 14.03 -4.23 -21.04
CA ASP A 241 14.45 -5.58 -21.37
C ASP A 241 15.97 -5.55 -21.51
N GLU A 242 16.70 -5.67 -20.40
CA GLU A 242 18.13 -6.01 -20.47
C GLU A 242 18.26 -7.47 -20.93
N PRO A 243 19.01 -7.74 -22.03
CA PRO A 243 19.26 -9.09 -22.54
C PRO A 243 20.15 -9.94 -21.64
#